data_AF-A0A6L5EKQ3-F1
#
_entry.id   AF-A0A6L5EKQ3-F1
#
_cell.length_a   1.000
_cell.length_b   1.000
_cell.length_c   1.000
_cell.angle_alpha   90.00
_cell.angle_beta   90.00
_cell.angle_gamma   90.00
#
_symmetry.space_group_name_H-M   'P 1'
#
loop_
_entity.id
_entity.type
_entity.pdbx_description
1 polymer ?
#
loop_
_entity_poly.entity_id
_entity_poly.type
_entity_poly.pdbx_seq_one_letter_code
_entity_poly.pdbx_strand_id
1 'polypeptide(L)'
;MEFFSTVAPPAGEAELLPCPVPVEAAGRLHDIAAFFASAQGVNAAAPLRPLNAPRLVAVGGPRLSSAAEATDTATLLRQFREATAPTQVFAEATDIPTELIECPPQESFDEALSRGARGADAQADRGTDLVLPASIGAGDEEEALALLGLLCQEDPVTIVGFHGTADRQWSQRVSLVRDLMFQGRIHRGSAHDLLYHLASPAMIALVGFLAQCAVRRTPILLDTTVTCVAACYAEALAPGAKQWMLAGQLTPQAGHLLALRRIGVTPLFALNMPLGMGTGAATALPLIRAATALYAG
;
A
#
# COMPACT_ATOMS: atom_id res chain seq x y z
N MET A 1 -22.79 -3.36 2.39
CA MET A 1 -23.30 -3.23 1.01
C MET A 1 -22.55 -2.12 0.25
N GLU A 2 -21.29 -1.82 0.60
CA GLU A 2 -20.44 -0.80 -0.07
C GLU A 2 -19.12 -1.43 -0.57
N PHE A 3 -19.17 -2.63 -1.15
CA PHE A 3 -17.97 -3.24 -1.78
C PHE A 3 -17.86 -2.90 -3.28
N PHE A 4 -18.77 -2.06 -3.79
CA PHE A 4 -18.87 -1.67 -5.19
C PHE A 4 -18.85 -0.15 -5.38
N SER A 5 -18.29 0.61 -4.43
CA SER A 5 -18.08 2.04 -4.65
C SER A 5 -17.12 2.25 -5.83
N THR A 6 -17.41 3.26 -6.64
CA THR A 6 -16.56 3.65 -7.77
C THR A 6 -15.18 4.07 -7.26
N VAL A 7 -14.14 3.82 -8.06
CA VAL A 7 -12.83 4.42 -7.79
C VAL A 7 -12.99 5.92 -8.02
N ALA A 8 -12.83 6.73 -6.98
CA ALA A 8 -12.80 8.18 -7.15
C ALA A 8 -11.43 8.56 -7.74
N PRO A 9 -11.35 8.97 -9.02
CA PRO A 9 -10.08 9.32 -9.62
C PRO A 9 -9.55 10.63 -9.03
N PRO A 10 -8.25 10.92 -9.16
CA PRO A 10 -7.76 12.29 -8.99
C PRO A 10 -8.47 13.21 -9.99
N ALA A 11 -8.53 14.52 -9.73
CA ALA A 11 -9.20 15.46 -10.63
C ALA A 11 -8.60 15.38 -12.05
N GLY A 12 -9.45 15.14 -13.07
CA GLY A 12 -9.01 14.97 -14.46
C GLY A 12 -10.19 14.80 -15.43
N GLU A 13 -9.88 14.82 -16.73
CA GLU A 13 -10.86 14.78 -17.83
C GLU A 13 -11.19 13.33 -18.25
N ALA A 14 -11.61 12.49 -17.30
CA ALA A 14 -11.98 11.09 -17.59
C ALA A 14 -13.14 10.96 -18.62
N GLU A 15 -13.94 12.02 -18.78
CA GLU A 15 -15.00 12.14 -19.80
C GLU A 15 -14.47 12.07 -21.25
N LEU A 16 -13.16 12.32 -21.45
CA LEU A 16 -12.52 12.27 -22.77
C LEU A 16 -12.03 10.87 -23.15
N LEU A 17 -12.22 9.88 -22.28
CA LEU A 17 -11.89 8.49 -22.64
C LEU A 17 -12.78 8.00 -23.79
N PRO A 18 -12.21 7.29 -24.78
CA PRO A 18 -13.04 6.62 -25.76
C PRO A 18 -13.97 5.63 -25.05
N CYS A 19 -15.17 5.43 -25.58
CA CYS A 19 -16.15 4.48 -25.02
C CYS A 19 -16.28 3.27 -25.96
N PRO A 20 -15.26 2.39 -26.03
CA PRO A 20 -15.29 1.21 -26.91
C PRO A 20 -16.31 0.18 -26.44
N VAL A 21 -16.68 0.23 -25.17
CA VAL A 21 -17.69 -0.61 -24.52
C VAL A 21 -18.59 0.32 -23.69
N PRO A 22 -19.93 0.14 -23.70
CA PRO A 22 -20.81 0.90 -22.82
C PRO A 22 -20.36 0.82 -21.37
N VAL A 23 -20.31 1.96 -20.65
CA VAL A 23 -19.77 2.07 -19.28
C VAL A 23 -20.42 1.06 -18.33
N GLU A 24 -21.74 0.89 -18.42
CA GLU A 24 -22.52 -0.07 -17.64
C GLU A 24 -22.08 -1.53 -17.85
N ALA A 25 -21.64 -1.87 -19.06
CA ALA A 25 -21.13 -3.20 -19.41
C ALA A 25 -19.65 -3.39 -19.06
N ALA A 26 -18.86 -2.31 -19.10
CA ALA A 26 -17.44 -2.33 -18.73
C ALA A 26 -17.24 -2.47 -17.21
N GLY A 27 -18.20 -2.00 -16.41
CA GLY A 27 -18.10 -1.98 -14.95
C GLY A 27 -16.80 -1.31 -14.49
N ARG A 28 -16.06 -1.96 -13.60
CA ARG A 28 -14.83 -1.41 -13.02
C ARG A 28 -13.65 -1.26 -13.98
N LEU A 29 -13.72 -1.85 -15.19
CA LEU A 29 -12.67 -1.60 -16.21
C LEU A 29 -12.63 -0.12 -16.60
N HIS A 30 -13.80 0.53 -16.68
CA HIS A 30 -13.87 1.95 -16.96
C HIS A 30 -13.29 2.77 -15.80
N ASP A 31 -13.61 2.44 -14.55
CA ASP A 31 -13.08 3.11 -13.36
C ASP A 31 -11.54 3.07 -13.31
N ILE A 32 -10.95 1.93 -13.64
CA ILE A 32 -9.48 1.77 -13.72
C ILE A 32 -8.91 2.66 -14.82
N ALA A 33 -9.48 2.63 -16.02
CA ALA A 33 -9.03 3.47 -17.12
C ALA A 33 -9.16 4.97 -16.78
N ALA A 34 -10.26 5.38 -16.15
CA ALA A 34 -10.53 6.76 -15.71
C ALA A 34 -9.51 7.23 -14.66
N PHE A 35 -9.15 6.37 -13.72
CA PHE A 35 -8.08 6.65 -12.75
C PHE A 35 -6.75 6.95 -13.45
N PHE A 36 -6.33 6.11 -14.40
CA PHE A 36 -5.07 6.34 -15.13
C PHE A 36 -5.16 7.50 -16.12
N ALA A 37 -6.32 7.75 -16.72
CA ALA A 37 -6.53 8.92 -17.58
C ALA A 37 -6.31 10.22 -16.81
N SER A 38 -6.87 10.27 -15.59
CA SER A 38 -6.72 11.42 -14.70
C SER A 38 -5.27 11.56 -14.22
N ALA A 39 -4.62 10.46 -13.84
CA ALA A 39 -3.22 10.48 -13.45
C ALA A 39 -2.27 10.91 -14.57
N GLN A 40 -2.55 10.52 -15.81
CA GLN A 40 -1.73 10.86 -16.98
C GLN A 40 -2.06 12.25 -17.57
N GLY A 41 -3.13 12.91 -17.11
CA GLY A 41 -3.58 14.19 -17.66
C GLY A 41 -4.07 14.09 -19.11
N VAL A 42 -4.77 12.99 -19.43
CA VAL A 42 -5.34 12.74 -20.77
C VAL A 42 -6.20 13.92 -21.20
N ASN A 43 -6.05 14.33 -22.45
CA ASN A 43 -6.83 15.37 -23.10
C ASN A 43 -6.96 15.09 -24.60
N ALA A 44 -7.70 15.94 -25.33
CA ALA A 44 -7.95 15.75 -26.76
C ALA A 44 -6.68 15.57 -27.63
N ALA A 45 -5.53 16.09 -27.20
CA ALA A 45 -4.25 15.98 -27.92
C ALA A 45 -3.33 14.87 -27.38
N ALA A 46 -3.65 14.26 -26.24
CA ALA A 46 -2.82 13.27 -25.56
C ALA A 46 -3.71 12.14 -25.00
N PRO A 47 -3.92 11.05 -25.78
CA PRO A 47 -4.76 9.93 -25.34
C PRO A 47 -4.13 9.13 -24.20
N LEU A 48 -4.92 8.26 -23.58
CA LEU A 48 -4.46 7.34 -22.53
C LEU A 48 -3.33 6.45 -23.06
N ARG A 49 -2.23 6.38 -22.32
CA ARG A 49 -1.09 5.52 -22.65
C ARG A 49 -1.16 4.21 -21.86
N PRO A 50 -0.82 3.07 -22.49
CA PRO A 50 -0.63 1.80 -21.77
C PRO A 50 0.45 1.91 -20.69
N LEU A 51 0.32 1.09 -19.64
CA LEU A 51 1.32 0.98 -18.57
C LEU A 51 2.47 0.06 -18.98
N ASN A 52 3.65 0.64 -19.18
CA ASN A 52 4.85 -0.01 -19.68
C ASN A 52 6.00 -0.03 -18.66
N ALA A 53 5.97 0.81 -17.63
CA ALA A 53 7.04 0.94 -16.65
C ALA A 53 6.56 0.81 -15.19
N PRO A 54 5.78 -0.24 -14.83
CA PRO A 54 5.42 -0.47 -13.45
C PRO A 54 6.65 -0.93 -12.66
N ARG A 55 6.73 -0.58 -11.38
CA ARG A 55 7.83 -1.02 -10.50
C ARG A 55 7.32 -1.43 -9.13
N LEU A 56 7.86 -2.53 -8.63
CA LEU A 56 7.61 -2.97 -7.27
C LEU A 56 8.71 -2.42 -6.36
N VAL A 57 8.31 -1.66 -5.36
CA VAL A 57 9.26 -1.03 -4.43
C VAL A 57 9.00 -1.56 -3.03
N ALA A 58 9.90 -2.41 -2.56
CA ALA A 58 9.88 -2.92 -1.20
C ALA A 58 10.54 -1.92 -0.26
N VAL A 59 9.89 -1.63 0.87
CA VAL A 59 10.46 -0.89 1.99
C VAL A 59 10.63 -1.85 3.15
N GLY A 60 11.83 -1.92 3.71
CA GLY A 60 12.11 -2.88 4.76
C GLY A 60 13.20 -2.44 5.71
N GLY A 61 13.15 -2.94 6.93
CA GLY A 61 14.08 -2.59 7.99
C GLY A 61 13.65 -3.22 9.31
N PRO A 62 14.59 -3.53 10.21
CA PRO A 62 14.27 -4.16 11.48
C PRO A 62 13.52 -3.20 12.40
N ARG A 63 12.52 -3.72 13.10
CA ARG A 63 11.92 -3.06 14.24
C ARG A 63 12.75 -3.31 15.50
N LEU A 64 12.98 -2.28 16.31
CA LEU A 64 13.75 -2.37 17.57
C LEU A 64 12.99 -3.06 18.72
N SER A 65 11.96 -3.87 18.45
CA SER A 65 11.14 -4.53 19.47
C SER A 65 11.74 -5.83 20.01
N SER A 66 12.50 -6.59 19.21
CA SER A 66 13.20 -7.78 19.69
C SER A 66 14.36 -8.22 18.78
N ALA A 67 15.36 -8.89 19.37
CA ALA A 67 16.48 -9.46 18.62
C ALA A 67 16.06 -10.58 17.64
N ALA A 68 14.97 -11.29 17.96
CA ALA A 68 14.40 -12.32 17.09
C ALA A 68 13.79 -11.70 15.82
N GLU A 69 12.94 -10.69 15.95
CA GLU A 69 12.35 -9.97 14.80
C GLU A 69 13.44 -9.32 13.94
N ALA A 70 14.50 -8.78 14.55
CA ALA A 70 15.63 -8.25 13.80
C ALA A 70 16.34 -9.32 12.95
N THR A 71 16.50 -10.53 13.49
CA THR A 71 17.11 -11.67 12.77
C THR A 71 16.22 -12.18 11.65
N ASP A 72 14.92 -12.28 11.89
CA ASP A 72 13.93 -12.70 10.90
C ASP A 72 13.84 -11.69 9.76
N THR A 73 13.85 -10.39 10.08
CA THR A 73 13.87 -9.31 9.09
C THR A 73 15.14 -9.36 8.24
N ALA A 74 16.30 -9.55 8.85
CA ALA A 74 17.56 -9.70 8.11
C ALA A 74 17.52 -10.91 7.15
N THR A 75 16.83 -11.99 7.54
CA THR A 75 16.62 -13.17 6.69
C THR A 75 15.72 -12.84 5.50
N LEU A 76 14.60 -12.14 5.72
CA LEU A 76 13.69 -11.70 4.64
C LEU A 76 14.38 -10.73 3.67
N LEU A 77 15.14 -9.77 4.18
CA LEU A 77 15.91 -8.83 3.35
C LEU A 77 16.99 -9.55 2.54
N ARG A 78 17.66 -10.55 3.12
CA ARG A 78 18.61 -11.39 2.39
C ARG A 78 17.90 -12.17 1.26
N GLN A 79 16.77 -12.81 1.54
CA GLN A 79 15.98 -13.51 0.51
C GLN A 79 15.55 -12.58 -0.62
N PHE A 80 15.18 -11.33 -0.31
CA PHE A 80 14.84 -10.34 -1.32
C PHE A 80 16.03 -10.02 -2.23
N ARG A 81 17.22 -9.77 -1.66
CA ARG A 81 18.44 -9.47 -2.41
C ARG A 81 18.92 -10.65 -3.24
N GLU A 82 18.73 -11.87 -2.74
CA GLU A 82 19.09 -13.11 -3.42
C GLU A 82 18.05 -13.55 -4.47
N ALA A 83 17.02 -12.73 -4.72
CA ALA A 83 15.93 -13.04 -5.65
C ALA A 83 15.13 -14.31 -5.30
N THR A 84 15.11 -14.72 -4.02
CA THR A 84 14.42 -15.93 -3.54
C THR A 84 13.14 -15.64 -2.74
N ALA A 85 12.89 -14.37 -2.41
CA ALA A 85 11.64 -13.98 -1.76
C ALA A 85 10.43 -14.19 -2.69
N PRO A 86 9.23 -14.51 -2.15
CA PRO A 86 8.03 -14.67 -2.98
C PRO A 86 7.71 -13.47 -3.87
N THR A 87 8.02 -12.25 -3.43
CA THR A 87 7.94 -11.02 -4.23
C THR A 87 8.64 -11.15 -5.58
N GLN A 88 9.80 -11.78 -5.61
CA GLN A 88 10.66 -11.87 -6.78
C GLN A 88 10.07 -12.84 -7.81
N VAL A 89 9.50 -13.95 -7.34
CA VAL A 89 8.78 -14.91 -8.19
C VAL A 89 7.59 -14.24 -8.90
N PHE A 90 6.78 -13.46 -8.16
CA PHE A 90 5.64 -12.75 -8.75
C PHE A 90 6.09 -11.62 -9.68
N ALA A 91 7.12 -10.88 -9.29
CA ALA A 91 7.66 -9.79 -10.10
C ALA A 91 8.24 -10.31 -11.42
N GLU A 92 8.98 -11.42 -11.41
CA GLU A 92 9.47 -12.09 -12.61
C GLU A 92 8.32 -12.60 -13.49
N ALA A 93 7.31 -13.26 -12.89
CA ALA A 93 6.16 -13.77 -13.63
C ALA A 93 5.29 -12.67 -14.26
N THR A 94 5.38 -11.44 -13.77
CA THR A 94 4.59 -10.28 -14.25
C THR A 94 5.42 -9.24 -15.00
N ASP A 95 6.72 -9.52 -15.19
CA ASP A 95 7.71 -8.62 -15.81
C ASP A 95 7.74 -7.24 -15.16
N ILE A 96 7.89 -7.22 -13.82
CA ILE A 96 7.95 -6.01 -13.00
C ILE A 96 9.35 -5.91 -12.36
N PRO A 97 10.14 -4.85 -12.64
CA PRO A 97 11.36 -4.59 -11.91
C PRO A 97 11.11 -4.37 -10.41
N THR A 98 11.98 -4.95 -9.58
CA THR A 98 11.94 -4.78 -8.12
C THR A 98 13.05 -3.86 -7.61
N GLU A 99 12.76 -3.10 -6.56
CA GLU A 99 13.73 -2.26 -5.86
C GLU A 99 13.50 -2.33 -4.35
N LEU A 100 14.58 -2.15 -3.57
CA LEU A 100 14.54 -2.16 -2.11
C LEU A 100 14.97 -0.81 -1.55
N ILE A 101 14.13 -0.24 -0.69
CA ILE A 101 14.44 0.87 0.20
C ILE A 101 14.68 0.28 1.58
N GLU A 102 15.94 0.10 1.92
CA GLU A 102 16.32 -0.42 3.23
C GLU A 102 16.53 0.70 4.26
N CYS A 103 15.91 0.53 5.42
CA CYS A 103 15.89 1.49 6.51
C CYS A 103 16.68 0.94 7.71
N PRO A 104 17.74 1.62 8.17
CA PRO A 104 18.48 1.19 9.35
C PRO A 104 17.66 1.39 10.65
N PRO A 105 17.90 0.57 11.70
CA PRO A 105 17.08 0.60 12.91
C PRO A 105 17.15 1.90 13.72
N GLN A 106 18.29 2.60 13.70
CA GLN A 106 18.52 3.83 14.47
C GLN A 106 18.28 5.11 13.65
N GLU A 107 17.62 5.00 12.51
CA GLU A 107 17.30 6.17 11.68
C GLU A 107 16.28 7.06 12.40
N SER A 108 16.53 8.37 12.39
CA SER A 108 15.58 9.33 12.95
C SER A 108 14.31 9.44 12.11
N PHE A 109 13.24 9.99 12.67
CA PHE A 109 11.97 10.19 11.98
C PHE A 109 12.14 10.95 10.65
N ASP A 110 12.84 12.08 10.67
CA ASP A 110 13.04 12.94 9.49
C ASP A 110 13.90 12.23 8.42
N GLU A 111 14.91 11.48 8.84
CA GLU A 111 15.77 10.71 7.92
C GLU A 111 14.98 9.58 7.25
N ALA A 112 14.18 8.83 8.01
CA ALA A 112 13.35 7.75 7.50
C ALA A 112 12.27 8.29 6.54
N LEU A 113 11.60 9.38 6.92
CA LEU A 113 10.60 10.03 6.07
C LEU A 113 11.23 10.54 4.76
N SER A 114 12.40 11.19 4.87
CA SER A 114 13.17 11.68 3.72
C SER A 114 13.70 10.54 2.84
N ARG A 115 14.08 9.39 3.41
CA ARG A 115 14.48 8.20 2.67
C ARG A 115 13.33 7.68 1.81
N GLY A 116 12.13 7.57 2.39
CA GLY A 116 10.92 7.24 1.66
C GLY A 116 10.66 8.21 0.51
N ALA A 117 10.66 9.50 0.80
CA ALA A 117 10.42 10.54 -0.19
C ALA A 117 11.44 10.50 -1.35
N ARG A 118 12.74 10.36 -1.05
CA ARG A 118 13.78 10.21 -2.09
C ARG A 118 13.57 8.97 -2.96
N GLY A 119 13.08 7.88 -2.38
CA GLY A 119 12.71 6.68 -3.12
C GLY A 119 11.60 6.95 -4.13
N ALA A 120 10.57 7.69 -3.73
CA ALA A 120 9.46 8.08 -4.60
C ALA A 120 9.89 9.07 -5.70
N ASP A 121 10.72 10.06 -5.36
CA ASP A 121 11.32 10.98 -6.33
C ASP A 121 12.11 10.21 -7.40
N ALA A 122 12.93 9.23 -6.97
CA ALA A 122 13.68 8.38 -7.90
C ALA A 122 12.75 7.57 -8.83
N GLN A 123 11.61 7.08 -8.35
CA GLN A 123 10.63 6.41 -9.23
C GLN A 123 10.03 7.38 -10.25
N ALA A 124 9.63 8.57 -9.81
CA ALA A 124 9.05 9.57 -10.68
C ALA A 124 10.04 10.03 -11.76
N ASP A 125 11.29 10.30 -11.37
CA ASP A 125 12.36 10.74 -12.29
C ASP A 125 12.74 9.66 -13.31
N ARG A 126 12.57 8.37 -12.97
CA ARG A 126 12.73 7.24 -13.89
C ARG A 126 11.55 7.05 -14.85
N GLY A 127 10.48 7.83 -14.71
CA GLY A 127 9.27 7.69 -15.52
C GLY A 127 8.40 6.48 -15.16
N THR A 128 8.44 6.05 -13.89
CA THR A 128 7.57 4.97 -13.38
C THR A 128 6.10 5.37 -13.52
N ASP A 129 5.31 4.55 -14.20
CA ASP A 129 3.89 4.84 -14.46
C ASP A 129 2.92 4.21 -13.44
N LEU A 130 3.40 3.23 -12.67
CA LEU A 130 2.69 2.64 -11.54
C LEU A 130 3.67 2.05 -10.52
N VAL A 131 3.54 2.45 -9.26
CA VAL A 131 4.31 1.92 -8.14
C VAL A 131 3.49 0.88 -7.38
N LEU A 132 4.09 -0.28 -7.14
CA LEU A 132 3.55 -1.34 -6.30
C LEU A 132 4.35 -1.37 -4.99
N PRO A 133 3.95 -0.64 -3.95
CA PRO A 133 4.64 -0.66 -2.67
C PRO A 133 4.54 -2.04 -2.01
N ALA A 134 5.60 -2.45 -1.35
CA ALA A 134 5.66 -3.65 -0.53
C ALA A 134 6.34 -3.33 0.81
N SER A 135 5.95 -4.03 1.87
CA SER A 135 6.67 -4.03 3.14
C SER A 135 7.43 -5.33 3.33
N ILE A 136 8.62 -5.25 3.90
CA ILE A 136 9.45 -6.39 4.29
C ILE A 136 9.98 -6.17 5.71
N GLY A 137 9.37 -6.83 6.68
CA GLY A 137 9.84 -6.84 8.05
C GLY A 137 9.11 -7.87 8.90
N ALA A 138 9.77 -8.43 9.91
CA ALA A 138 9.09 -9.27 10.88
C ALA A 138 8.34 -8.39 11.88
N GLY A 139 7.05 -8.69 12.12
CA GLY A 139 6.20 -7.93 13.03
C GLY A 139 5.65 -6.62 12.48
N ASP A 140 5.85 -6.35 11.17
CA ASP A 140 5.38 -5.12 10.51
C ASP A 140 3.84 -5.07 10.43
N GLU A 141 3.18 -6.21 10.29
CA GLU A 141 1.72 -6.28 10.30
C GLU A 141 1.14 -5.96 11.67
N GLU A 142 1.72 -6.47 12.77
CA GLU A 142 1.27 -6.12 14.13
C GLU A 142 1.49 -4.65 14.46
N GLU A 143 2.61 -4.08 14.00
CA GLU A 143 2.86 -2.64 14.09
C GLU A 143 1.80 -1.84 13.32
N ALA A 144 1.53 -2.23 12.07
CA ALA A 144 0.52 -1.59 11.23
C ALA A 144 -0.89 -1.69 11.85
N LEU A 145 -1.26 -2.84 12.40
CA LEU A 145 -2.54 -3.04 13.09
C LEU A 145 -2.64 -2.14 14.34
N ALA A 146 -1.59 -2.02 15.15
CA ALA A 146 -1.59 -1.14 16.31
C ALA A 146 -1.73 0.34 15.91
N LEU A 147 -0.99 0.77 14.90
CA LEU A 147 -1.09 2.11 14.32
C LEU A 147 -2.49 2.40 13.77
N LEU A 148 -3.11 1.43 13.08
CA LEU A 148 -4.48 1.56 12.58
C LEU A 148 -5.51 1.65 13.70
N GLY A 149 -5.39 0.80 14.73
CA GLY A 149 -6.27 0.83 15.90
C GLY A 149 -6.24 2.17 16.62
N LEU A 150 -5.05 2.75 16.79
CA LEU A 150 -4.89 4.09 17.38
C LEU A 150 -5.49 5.19 16.49
N LEU A 151 -5.24 5.14 15.17
CA LEU A 151 -5.72 6.13 14.23
C LEU A 151 -7.25 6.13 14.09
N CYS A 152 -7.86 4.94 14.12
CA CYS A 152 -9.31 4.75 13.98
C CYS A 152 -10.05 4.69 15.33
N GLN A 153 -9.34 4.69 16.46
CA GLN A 153 -9.89 4.53 17.82
C GLN A 153 -10.70 3.23 17.97
N GLU A 154 -10.20 2.15 17.39
CA GLU A 154 -10.83 0.82 17.39
C GLU A 154 -10.14 -0.12 18.37
N ASP A 155 -10.85 -1.14 18.84
CA ASP A 155 -10.32 -2.12 19.78
C ASP A 155 -9.37 -3.14 19.10
N PRO A 156 -8.34 -3.65 19.81
CA PRO A 156 -7.41 -4.64 19.26
C PRO A 156 -8.09 -5.88 18.70
N VAL A 157 -9.17 -6.34 19.33
CA VAL A 157 -9.97 -7.50 18.89
C VAL A 157 -10.65 -7.23 17.55
N THR A 158 -11.16 -6.02 17.34
CA THR A 158 -11.79 -5.59 16.09
C THR A 158 -10.77 -5.49 14.96
N ILE A 159 -9.60 -4.93 15.26
CA ILE A 159 -8.51 -4.72 14.30
C ILE A 159 -7.89 -6.05 13.84
N VAL A 160 -7.59 -6.96 14.78
CA VAL A 160 -7.04 -8.27 14.45
C VAL A 160 -8.10 -9.15 13.77
N GLY A 161 -9.37 -8.98 14.17
CA GLY A 161 -10.50 -9.75 13.65
C GLY A 161 -10.62 -11.12 14.32
N PHE A 162 -11.83 -11.56 14.58
CA PHE A 162 -12.11 -12.87 15.18
C PHE A 162 -12.67 -13.84 14.14
N HIS A 163 -12.01 -14.99 13.95
CA HIS A 163 -12.38 -16.00 12.96
C HIS A 163 -13.12 -17.21 13.57
N GLY A 164 -13.81 -17.02 14.70
CA GLY A 164 -14.67 -18.04 15.32
C GLY A 164 -13.99 -18.93 16.36
N THR A 165 -12.66 -18.95 16.44
CA THR A 165 -11.89 -19.68 17.46
C THR A 165 -10.84 -18.79 18.10
N ALA A 166 -10.91 -18.64 19.43
CA ALA A 166 -9.88 -17.93 20.21
C ALA A 166 -8.70 -18.87 20.49
N ASP A 167 -7.99 -19.26 19.44
CA ASP A 167 -6.80 -20.08 19.62
C ASP A 167 -5.65 -19.26 20.26
N ARG A 168 -4.58 -19.97 20.62
CA ARG A 168 -3.42 -19.37 21.27
C ARG A 168 -2.75 -18.32 20.39
N GLN A 169 -2.67 -18.56 19.07
CA GLN A 169 -1.98 -17.67 18.14
C GLN A 169 -2.75 -16.36 17.99
N TRP A 170 -4.07 -16.43 17.81
CA TRP A 170 -4.94 -15.26 17.77
C TRP A 170 -4.85 -14.45 19.07
N SER A 171 -4.94 -15.13 20.23
CA SER A 171 -4.88 -14.47 21.54
C SER A 171 -3.54 -13.76 21.79
N GLN A 172 -2.44 -14.37 21.35
CA GLN A 172 -1.10 -13.77 21.41
C GLN A 172 -1.01 -12.54 20.51
N ARG A 173 -1.53 -12.63 19.28
CA ARG A 173 -1.54 -11.53 18.32
C ARG A 173 -2.35 -10.34 18.82
N VAL A 174 -3.55 -10.58 19.36
CA VAL A 174 -4.39 -9.54 20.00
C VAL A 174 -3.66 -8.90 21.18
N SER A 175 -2.98 -9.69 22.02
CA SER A 175 -2.23 -9.17 23.17
C SER A 175 -1.09 -8.27 22.72
N LEU A 176 -0.33 -8.69 21.70
CA LEU A 176 0.75 -7.89 21.13
C LEU A 176 0.22 -6.55 20.59
N VAL A 177 -0.81 -6.58 19.75
CA VAL A 177 -1.42 -5.35 19.20
C VAL A 177 -1.94 -4.44 20.31
N ARG A 178 -2.63 -5.00 21.33
CA ARG A 178 -3.09 -4.24 22.49
C ARG A 178 -1.94 -3.55 23.22
N ASP A 179 -0.85 -4.26 23.46
CA ASP A 179 0.29 -3.73 24.23
C ASP A 179 1.00 -2.61 23.44
N LEU A 180 1.09 -2.73 22.11
CA LEU A 180 1.56 -1.66 21.24
C LEU A 180 0.64 -0.45 21.23
N MET A 181 -0.68 -0.67 21.15
CA MET A 181 -1.66 0.41 21.23
C MET A 181 -1.60 1.13 22.58
N PHE A 182 -1.36 0.40 23.67
CA PHE A 182 -1.23 1.01 24.99
C PHE A 182 -0.07 2.01 25.05
N GLN A 183 1.06 1.72 24.39
CA GLN A 183 2.22 2.62 24.32
C GLN A 183 1.89 3.95 23.65
N GLY A 184 1.10 3.93 22.56
CA GLY A 184 0.76 5.13 21.80
C GLY A 184 -0.52 5.85 22.21
N ARG A 185 -1.24 5.37 23.22
CA ARG A 185 -2.59 5.86 23.56
C ARG A 185 -2.65 7.38 23.80
N ILE A 186 -1.57 7.97 24.31
CA ILE A 186 -1.49 9.40 24.62
C ILE A 186 -1.31 10.26 23.36
N HIS A 187 -0.91 9.65 22.24
CA HIS A 187 -0.61 10.30 20.96
C HIS A 187 -1.76 10.18 19.95
N ARG A 188 -2.86 9.50 20.28
CA ARG A 188 -4.00 9.20 19.37
C ARG A 188 -4.67 10.41 18.69
N GLY A 189 -4.37 11.63 19.14
CA GLY A 189 -4.87 12.88 18.55
C GLY A 189 -4.06 13.37 17.34
N SER A 190 -2.90 12.79 17.06
CA SER A 190 -1.99 13.23 15.99
C SER A 190 -1.41 12.03 15.26
N ALA A 191 -1.72 11.89 13.96
CA ALA A 191 -1.14 10.85 13.12
C ALA A 191 0.39 10.97 13.04
N HIS A 192 0.90 12.21 13.04
CA HIS A 192 2.33 12.48 13.11
C HIS A 192 2.94 11.95 14.42
N ASP A 193 2.33 12.24 15.57
CA ASP A 193 2.89 11.82 16.87
C ASP A 193 2.83 10.31 17.05
N LEU A 194 1.78 9.67 16.52
CA LEU A 194 1.68 8.21 16.48
C LEU A 194 2.86 7.61 15.70
N LEU A 195 3.16 8.12 14.51
CA LEU A 195 4.32 7.65 13.75
C LEU A 195 5.62 7.95 14.48
N TYR A 196 5.80 9.18 14.96
CA TYR A 196 7.02 9.62 15.62
C TYR A 196 7.37 8.76 16.85
N HIS A 197 6.37 8.36 17.63
CA HIS A 197 6.59 7.63 18.89
C HIS A 197 6.48 6.10 18.78
N LEU A 198 5.80 5.55 17.77
CA LEU A 198 5.55 4.11 17.68
C LEU A 198 6.06 3.42 16.42
N ALA A 199 6.20 4.16 15.32
CA ALA A 199 6.50 3.53 14.04
C ALA A 199 7.99 3.19 13.92
N SER A 200 8.27 2.08 13.27
CA SER A 200 9.60 1.72 12.82
C SER A 200 10.07 2.66 11.71
N PRO A 201 11.40 2.82 11.52
CA PRO A 201 11.93 3.56 10.38
C PRO A 201 11.38 3.08 9.03
N ALA A 202 11.17 1.77 8.87
CA ALA A 202 10.59 1.20 7.64
C ALA A 202 9.15 1.64 7.41
N MET A 203 8.31 1.66 8.44
CA MET A 203 6.94 2.18 8.35
C MET A 203 6.94 3.69 8.04
N ILE A 204 7.79 4.48 8.71
CA ILE A 204 7.92 5.93 8.46
C ILE A 204 8.37 6.19 7.01
N ALA A 205 9.36 5.44 6.52
CA ALA A 205 9.82 5.52 5.14
C ALA A 205 8.73 5.10 4.15
N LEU A 206 7.95 4.06 4.45
CA LEU A 206 6.83 3.65 3.59
C LEU A 206 5.76 4.75 3.54
N VAL A 207 5.40 5.37 4.67
CA VAL A 207 4.48 6.52 4.69
C VAL A 207 5.02 7.69 3.86
N GLY A 208 6.29 8.06 4.05
CA GLY A 208 6.94 9.13 3.30
C GLY A 208 7.00 8.84 1.79
N PHE A 209 7.26 7.58 1.43
CA PHE A 209 7.26 7.11 0.04
C PHE A 209 5.87 7.27 -0.59
N LEU A 210 4.81 6.81 0.07
CA LEU A 210 3.44 6.90 -0.46
C LEU A 210 2.96 8.37 -0.56
N ALA A 211 3.22 9.18 0.46
CA ALA A 211 2.88 10.60 0.43
C ALA A 211 3.61 11.33 -0.71
N GLN A 212 4.91 11.06 -0.88
CA GLN A 212 5.69 11.69 -1.93
C GLN A 212 5.30 11.18 -3.33
N CYS A 213 4.95 9.91 -3.50
CA CYS A 213 4.39 9.40 -4.76
C CYS A 213 3.14 10.22 -5.17
N ALA A 214 2.25 10.53 -4.22
CA ALA A 214 1.10 11.38 -4.51
C ALA A 214 1.49 12.82 -4.88
N VAL A 215 2.44 13.44 -4.17
CA VAL A 215 2.99 14.77 -4.51
C VAL A 215 3.58 14.78 -5.92
N ARG A 216 4.31 13.72 -6.28
CA ARG A 216 4.92 13.52 -7.59
C ARG A 216 3.95 13.01 -8.65
N ARG A 217 2.68 12.84 -8.31
CA ARG A 217 1.62 12.38 -9.23
C ARG A 217 1.93 11.01 -9.84
N THR A 218 2.55 10.14 -9.06
CA THR A 218 2.87 8.76 -9.42
C THR A 218 1.79 7.83 -8.88
N PRO A 219 1.04 7.12 -9.73
CA PRO A 219 0.04 6.15 -9.30
C PRO A 219 0.61 5.04 -8.41
N ILE A 220 -0.21 4.58 -7.47
CA ILE A 220 0.15 3.58 -6.46
C ILE A 220 -0.87 2.44 -6.49
N LEU A 221 -0.42 1.19 -6.43
CA LEU A 221 -1.26 0.01 -6.28
C LEU A 221 -0.94 -0.70 -4.96
N LEU A 222 -1.75 -0.46 -3.94
CA LEU A 222 -1.64 -1.05 -2.61
C LEU A 222 -1.92 -2.57 -2.65
N ASP A 223 -1.36 -3.30 -1.68
CA ASP A 223 -1.42 -4.76 -1.63
C ASP A 223 -2.22 -5.27 -0.41
N THR A 224 -1.60 -5.23 0.77
CA THR A 224 -2.14 -5.81 2.02
C THR A 224 -2.17 -4.77 3.15
N THR A 225 -2.55 -5.24 4.35
CA THR A 225 -2.71 -4.47 5.59
C THR A 225 -1.64 -3.38 5.75
N VAL A 226 -0.36 -3.73 5.71
CA VAL A 226 0.74 -2.80 6.01
C VAL A 226 0.75 -1.61 5.05
N THR A 227 0.65 -1.88 3.75
CA THR A 227 0.62 -0.82 2.72
C THR A 227 -0.63 0.06 2.82
N CYS A 228 -1.79 -0.54 3.16
CA CYS A 228 -3.03 0.22 3.34
C CYS A 228 -3.02 1.06 4.63
N VAL A 229 -2.40 0.59 5.70
CA VAL A 229 -2.19 1.40 6.91
C VAL A 229 -1.23 2.55 6.62
N ALA A 230 -0.10 2.28 5.95
CA ALA A 230 0.80 3.34 5.54
C ALA A 230 0.09 4.39 4.65
N ALA A 231 -0.82 3.96 3.77
CA ALA A 231 -1.68 4.85 3.00
C ALA A 231 -2.62 5.71 3.87
N CYS A 232 -3.20 5.15 4.95
CA CYS A 232 -4.00 5.93 5.90
C CYS A 232 -3.20 7.07 6.54
N TYR A 233 -1.94 6.79 6.89
CA TYR A 233 -1.03 7.79 7.45
C TYR A 233 -0.52 8.77 6.41
N ALA A 234 -0.23 8.32 5.18
CA ALA A 234 0.14 9.19 4.07
C ALA A 234 -0.99 10.20 3.76
N GLU A 235 -2.25 9.77 3.76
CA GLU A 235 -3.41 10.66 3.62
C GLU A 235 -3.55 11.63 4.80
N ALA A 236 -3.20 11.22 6.02
CA ALA A 236 -3.23 12.09 7.19
C ALA A 236 -2.13 13.16 7.16
N LEU A 237 -0.95 12.84 6.64
CA LEU A 237 0.19 13.77 6.53
C LEU A 237 0.10 14.64 5.26
N ALA A 238 -0.40 14.09 4.17
CA ALA A 238 -0.55 14.75 2.87
C ALA A 238 -1.99 14.53 2.35
N PRO A 239 -2.97 15.34 2.80
CA PRO A 239 -4.36 15.20 2.38
C PRO A 239 -4.52 15.22 0.86
N GLY A 240 -5.21 14.23 0.32
CA GLY A 240 -5.34 14.00 -1.12
C GLY A 240 -4.43 12.89 -1.66
N ALA A 241 -3.52 12.34 -0.84
CA ALA A 241 -2.67 11.23 -1.22
C ALA A 241 -3.47 10.00 -1.68
N LYS A 242 -4.60 9.72 -1.03
CA LYS A 242 -5.47 8.57 -1.40
C LYS A 242 -5.99 8.61 -2.84
N GLN A 243 -6.07 9.80 -3.46
CA GLN A 243 -6.54 9.95 -4.84
C GLN A 243 -5.56 9.34 -5.86
N TRP A 244 -4.34 9.05 -5.44
CA TRP A 244 -3.30 8.42 -6.28
C TRP A 244 -3.19 6.91 -6.04
N MET A 245 -4.14 6.31 -5.32
CA MET A 245 -4.05 4.95 -4.84
C MET A 245 -5.20 4.07 -5.34
N LEU A 246 -4.82 2.92 -5.90
CA LEU A 246 -5.68 1.76 -6.10
C LEU A 246 -5.31 0.68 -5.07
N ALA A 247 -6.17 -0.31 -4.85
CA ALA A 247 -5.85 -1.49 -4.07
C ALA A 247 -6.00 -2.76 -4.93
N GLY A 248 -4.98 -3.59 -4.98
CA GLY A 248 -4.95 -4.78 -5.82
C GLY A 248 -5.88 -5.89 -5.32
N GLN A 249 -5.86 -6.15 -4.02
CA GLN A 249 -6.62 -7.26 -3.43
C GLN A 249 -7.28 -6.91 -2.09
N LEU A 250 -8.24 -7.74 -1.70
CA LEU A 250 -8.82 -7.84 -0.37
C LEU A 250 -8.38 -9.17 0.27
N THR A 251 -7.92 -9.07 1.51
CA THR A 251 -7.66 -10.21 2.39
C THR A 251 -8.75 -10.28 3.47
N PRO A 252 -8.96 -11.43 4.14
CA PRO A 252 -9.92 -11.56 5.23
C PRO A 252 -9.47 -10.87 6.53
N GLN A 253 -8.27 -10.27 6.54
CA GLN A 253 -7.76 -9.55 7.70
C GLN A 253 -8.64 -8.34 8.00
N ALA A 254 -9.23 -8.26 9.20
CA ALA A 254 -10.18 -7.20 9.56
C ALA A 254 -9.57 -5.80 9.45
N GLY A 255 -8.32 -5.65 9.91
CA GLY A 255 -7.55 -4.41 9.77
C GLY A 255 -7.34 -3.98 8.32
N HIS A 256 -7.18 -4.92 7.37
CA HIS A 256 -7.05 -4.56 5.95
C HIS A 256 -8.35 -3.93 5.42
N LEU A 257 -9.50 -4.54 5.73
CA LEU A 257 -10.81 -3.99 5.36
C LEU A 257 -11.05 -2.62 6.00
N LEU A 258 -10.69 -2.45 7.28
CA LEU A 258 -10.84 -1.17 7.96
C LEU A 258 -9.95 -0.09 7.33
N ALA A 259 -8.69 -0.41 7.03
CA ALA A 259 -7.77 0.51 6.37
C ALA A 259 -8.31 0.97 5.01
N LEU A 260 -8.76 0.03 4.17
CA LEU A 260 -9.37 0.31 2.87
C LEU A 260 -10.60 1.22 2.99
N ARG A 261 -11.48 0.97 3.98
CA ARG A 261 -12.63 1.85 4.28
C ARG A 261 -12.19 3.25 4.72
N ARG A 262 -11.16 3.34 5.55
CA ARG A 262 -10.66 4.62 6.07
C ARG A 262 -10.13 5.53 4.95
N ILE A 263 -9.44 4.96 3.97
CA ILE A 263 -8.97 5.67 2.78
C ILE A 263 -10.00 5.71 1.64
N GLY A 264 -11.14 5.03 1.77
CA GLY A 264 -12.20 5.03 0.75
C GLY A 264 -11.78 4.37 -0.57
N VAL A 265 -10.89 3.37 -0.53
CA VAL A 265 -10.40 2.67 -1.72
C VAL A 265 -11.04 1.28 -1.79
N THR A 266 -11.61 0.95 -2.94
CA THR A 266 -12.20 -0.38 -3.20
C THR A 266 -11.18 -1.30 -3.88
N PRO A 267 -10.85 -2.46 -3.30
CA PRO A 267 -9.87 -3.39 -3.87
C PRO A 267 -10.37 -4.02 -5.17
N LEU A 268 -9.49 -4.24 -6.15
CA LEU A 268 -9.83 -4.79 -7.46
C LEU A 268 -10.33 -6.24 -7.37
N PHE A 269 -9.67 -7.06 -6.54
CA PHE A 269 -10.00 -8.46 -6.33
C PHE A 269 -10.20 -8.81 -4.87
N ALA A 270 -10.88 -9.93 -4.58
CA ALA A 270 -10.89 -10.56 -3.26
C ALA A 270 -10.18 -11.92 -3.37
N LEU A 271 -8.85 -11.90 -3.29
CA LEU A 271 -8.01 -13.08 -3.56
C LEU A 271 -7.68 -13.88 -2.30
N ASN A 272 -7.81 -13.27 -1.11
CA ASN A 272 -7.35 -13.89 0.14
C ASN A 272 -5.88 -14.34 0.06
N MET A 273 -4.97 -13.45 -0.37
CA MET A 273 -3.53 -13.69 -0.34
C MET A 273 -2.88 -12.90 0.81
N PRO A 274 -2.78 -13.47 2.02
CA PRO A 274 -2.19 -12.78 3.18
C PRO A 274 -0.66 -12.68 3.10
N LEU A 275 -0.03 -13.29 2.09
CA LEU A 275 1.42 -13.34 1.90
C LEU A 275 2.07 -11.94 1.90
N GLY A 276 1.36 -10.93 1.37
CA GLY A 276 1.86 -9.57 1.30
C GLY A 276 3.02 -9.40 0.33
N MET A 277 3.96 -8.52 0.71
CA MET A 277 5.18 -8.21 -0.04
C MET A 277 4.95 -7.80 -1.51
N GLY A 278 3.80 -7.18 -1.81
CA GLY A 278 3.45 -6.68 -3.14
C GLY A 278 2.83 -7.74 -4.07
N THR A 279 2.63 -8.98 -3.60
CA THR A 279 2.21 -10.10 -4.47
C THR A 279 0.78 -9.98 -4.99
N GLY A 280 -0.16 -9.48 -4.17
CA GLY A 280 -1.53 -9.24 -4.63
C GLY A 280 -1.65 -8.03 -5.55
N ALA A 281 -0.87 -6.99 -5.30
CA ALA A 281 -0.72 -5.87 -6.23
C ALA A 281 -0.18 -6.34 -7.59
N ALA A 282 0.89 -7.14 -7.61
CA ALA A 282 1.45 -7.69 -8.84
C ALA A 282 0.44 -8.57 -9.59
N THR A 283 -0.34 -9.38 -8.87
CA THR A 283 -1.40 -10.21 -9.44
C THR A 283 -2.51 -9.38 -10.12
N ALA A 284 -2.78 -8.16 -9.66
CA ALA A 284 -3.79 -7.29 -10.25
C ALA A 284 -3.29 -6.52 -11.49
N LEU A 285 -1.98 -6.44 -11.72
CA LEU A 285 -1.39 -5.65 -12.81
C LEU A 285 -1.87 -6.06 -14.21
N PRO A 286 -1.99 -7.36 -14.58
CA PRO A 286 -2.47 -7.73 -15.91
C PRO A 286 -3.87 -7.20 -16.23
N LEU A 287 -4.78 -7.17 -15.24
CA LEU A 287 -6.11 -6.58 -15.40
C LEU A 287 -6.01 -5.07 -15.66
N ILE A 288 -5.16 -4.37 -14.91
CA ILE A 288 -4.96 -2.93 -15.07
C ILE A 288 -4.40 -2.62 -16.47
N ARG A 289 -3.39 -3.37 -16.92
CA ARG A 289 -2.84 -3.25 -18.27
C ARG A 289 -3.93 -3.48 -19.33
N ALA A 290 -4.75 -4.51 -19.17
CA ALA A 290 -5.86 -4.78 -20.09
C ALA A 290 -6.91 -3.64 -20.09
N ALA A 291 -7.26 -3.10 -18.93
CA ALA A 291 -8.19 -1.97 -18.82
C ALA A 291 -7.62 -0.71 -19.51
N THR A 292 -6.37 -0.34 -19.24
CA THR A 292 -5.75 0.81 -19.90
C THR A 292 -5.58 0.62 -21.40
N ALA A 293 -5.24 -0.59 -21.86
CA ALA A 293 -5.10 -0.91 -23.28
C ALA A 293 -6.46 -0.88 -24.02
N LEU A 294 -7.54 -1.35 -23.38
CA LEU A 294 -8.88 -1.32 -23.97
C LEU A 294 -9.34 0.13 -24.27
N TYR A 295 -8.92 1.08 -23.44
CA TYR A 295 -9.27 2.50 -23.54
C TYR A 295 -8.16 3.37 -24.14
N ALA A 296 -7.01 2.79 -24.50
CA ALA A 296 -5.97 3.45 -25.27
C ALA A 296 -6.39 3.39 -26.75
N GLY A 297 -6.79 4.54 -27.30
CA GLY A 297 -7.40 4.67 -28.63
C GLY A 297 -6.68 3.94 -29.75
#